data_AF-A0A936EN95-F1
#
_entry.id   AF-A0A936EN95-F1
#
_cell.length_a   1.000
_cell.length_b   1.000
_cell.length_c   1.000
_cell.angle_alpha   90.00
_cell.angle_beta   90.00
_cell.angle_gamma   90.00
#
_symmetry.space_group_name_H-M   'P 1'
#
loop_
_entity.id
_entity.type
_entity.pdbx_description
1 polymer ?
#
loop_
_entity_poly.entity_id
_entity_poly.type
_entity_poly.pdbx_seq_one_letter_code
_entity_poly.pdbx_strand_id
1 'polypeptide(L)' 'MKRQAIINRTVEVINLLPPDKASEISDFADFIIKKYEEQLLTENIQNLVSDSEVFNYLHEEEELYNVKDLKERYND' A
#
# COMPACT_ATOMS: atom_id res chain seq x y z
N MET A 1 -23.90 14.33 5.32
CA MET A 1 -24.45 13.60 6.50
C MET A 1 -23.44 13.68 7.63
N LYS A 2 -23.86 13.95 8.88
CA LYS A 2 -22.94 13.91 10.03
C LYS A 2 -22.64 12.45 10.37
N ARG A 3 -21.39 12.09 10.69
CA ARG A 3 -20.95 10.73 11.07
C ARG A 3 -21.88 10.05 12.07
N GLN A 4 -22.38 10.83 13.04
CA GLN A 4 -23.34 10.35 14.04
C GLN A 4 -24.67 9.85 13.45
N ALA A 5 -25.18 10.49 12.39
CA ALA A 5 -26.43 10.08 11.75
C ALA A 5 -26.29 8.70 11.08
N ILE A 6 -25.10 8.40 10.54
CA ILE A 6 -24.81 7.10 9.93
C ILE A 6 -24.73 6.03 11.03
N ILE A 7 -24.01 6.30 12.12
CA ILE A 7 -23.87 5.36 13.25
C ILE A 7 -25.26 5.03 13.81
N ASN A 8 -26.09 6.04 14.08
CA ASN A 8 -27.42 5.82 14.65
C ASN A 8 -28.30 4.98 13.71
N ARG A 9 -28.29 5.29 12.41
CA ARG A 9 -29.01 4.52 11.39
C ARG A 9 -28.54 3.05 11.36
N THR A 10 -27.24 2.81 11.42
CA THR A 10 -26.67 1.46 11.39
C THR A 10 -27.07 0.66 12.64
N VAL A 11 -27.03 1.27 13.83
CA VAL A 11 -27.47 0.63 15.07
C VAL A 11 -28.96 0.28 15.02
N GLU A 12 -29.82 1.19 14.53
CA GLU A 12 -31.24 0.92 14.34
C GLU A 12 -31.47 -0.29 13.42
N VAL A 13 -30.74 -0.38 12.31
CA VAL A 13 -30.86 -1.50 11.37
C VAL A 13 -30.37 -2.81 11.97
N ILE A 14 -29.22 -2.81 12.66
CA ILE A 14 -28.66 -4.01 13.30
C ILE A 14 -29.62 -4.57 14.36
N ASN A 15 -30.28 -3.70 15.13
CA ASN A 15 -31.24 -4.11 16.16
C ASN A 15 -32.50 -4.79 15.61
N LEU A 16 -32.80 -4.62 14.32
CA LEU A 16 -33.93 -5.28 13.64
C LEU A 16 -33.56 -6.66 13.08
N LEU A 17 -32.29 -7.04 13.12
CA LEU A 17 -31.80 -8.30 12.56
C LEU A 17 -31.77 -9.41 13.62
N PRO A 18 -31.89 -10.68 13.18
CA PRO A 18 -31.61 -11.82 14.04
C PRO A 18 -30.16 -11.76 14.58
N PRO A 19 -29.89 -12.31 15.78
CA PRO A 19 -28.57 -12.28 16.41
C PRO A 19 -27.44 -12.76 15.49
N ASP A 20 -27.70 -13.82 14.73
CA ASP A 20 -26.74 -14.46 13.82
C ASP A 20 -26.28 -13.49 12.72
N LYS A 21 -27.21 -12.67 12.21
CA LYS A 21 -26.94 -11.66 11.17
C LYS A 21 -26.29 -10.40 11.73
N ALA A 22 -26.62 -10.02 12.96
CA ALA A 22 -25.90 -8.97 13.66
C ALA A 22 -24.43 -9.36 13.91
N SER A 23 -24.17 -10.62 14.26
CA SER A 23 -22.81 -11.16 14.40
C SER A 23 -22.03 -11.09 13.08
N GLU A 24 -22.63 -11.52 11.97
CA GLU A 24 -22.01 -11.47 10.64
C GLU A 24 -21.60 -10.05 10.23
N ILE A 25 -22.42 -9.04 10.58
CA ILE A 25 -22.11 -7.63 10.34
C ILE A 25 -20.96 -7.15 11.22
N SER A 26 -20.90 -7.60 12.48
CA SER A 26 -19.79 -7.31 13.39
C SER A 26 -18.47 -7.86 12.83
N ASP A 27 -18.48 -9.14 12.42
CA ASP A 27 -17.31 -9.79 11.82
C ASP A 27 -16.86 -9.08 10.54
N PHE A 28 -17.83 -8.63 9.73
CA PHE A 28 -17.53 -7.84 8.53
C PHE A 28 -16.94 -6.47 8.86
N ALA A 29 -17.41 -5.79 9.92
CA ALA A 29 -16.85 -4.52 10.35
C ALA A 29 -15.38 -4.70 10.78
N ASP A 30 -15.07 -5.74 11.54
CA ASP A 30 -13.70 -6.08 11.94
C ASP A 30 -12.80 -6.38 10.75
N PHE A 31 -13.33 -7.12 9.76
CA PHE A 31 -12.62 -7.37 8.50
C PHE A 31 -12.27 -6.07 7.76
N ILE A 32 -13.21 -5.13 7.67
CA ILE A 32 -12.99 -3.85 6.98
C ILE A 32 -11.95 -2.99 7.71
N ILE A 33 -12.00 -2.96 9.05
CA ILE A 33 -11.00 -2.27 9.87
C ILE A 33 -9.61 -2.83 9.59
N LYS A 34 -9.45 -4.16 9.69
CA LYS A 34 -8.17 -4.82 9.44
C LYS A 34 -7.63 -4.55 8.04
N LYS A 35 -8.50 -4.64 7.02
CA LYS A 35 -8.12 -4.36 5.64
C LYS A 35 -7.64 -2.91 5.46
N TYR A 36 -8.30 -1.95 6.08
CA TYR A 36 -7.90 -0.54 6.03
C TYR A 36 -6.53 -0.33 6.71
N GLU A 37 -6.30 -0.95 7.86
CA GLU A 37 -5.01 -0.89 8.56
C GLU A 37 -3.87 -1.49 7.74
N GLU A 38 -4.08 -2.64 7.11
CA GLU A 38 -3.08 -3.29 6.24
C GLU A 38 -2.77 -2.44 4.99
N GLN A 39 -3.79 -1.81 4.40
CA GLN A 39 -3.60 -0.89 3.27
C GLN A 39 -2.78 0.32 3.70
N LEU A 40 -3.17 0.96 4.81
CA LEU A 40 -2.46 2.12 5.34
C LEU A 40 -1.01 1.79 5.71
N LEU A 41 -0.76 0.61 6.31
CA LEU A 41 0.59 0.15 6.62
C LEU A 41 1.42 0.00 5.33
N THR A 42 0.84 -0.65 4.31
CA THR A 42 1.50 -0.86 3.02
C THR A 42 1.84 0.45 2.33
N GLU A 43 0.91 1.39 2.27
CA GLU A 43 1.12 2.73 1.70
C GLU A 43 2.24 3.47 2.42
N ASN A 44 2.26 3.44 3.75
CA ASN A 44 3.32 4.07 4.52
C ASN A 44 4.69 3.44 4.28
N ILE A 45 4.78 2.11 4.18
CA ILE A 45 6.04 1.43 3.83
C ILE A 45 6.51 1.85 2.44
N GLN A 46 5.59 1.90 1.45
CA GLN A 46 5.93 2.33 0.09
C GLN A 46 6.45 3.76 0.05
N ASN A 47 5.82 4.68 0.79
CA ASN A 47 6.28 6.06 0.89
C ASN A 47 7.67 6.13 1.54
N LEU A 48 7.88 5.43 2.65
CA LEU A 48 9.20 5.39 3.32
C LEU A 48 10.30 4.83 2.41
N VAL A 49 9.99 3.81 1.60
CA VAL A 49 10.93 3.23 0.64
C VAL A 49 11.19 4.19 -0.53
N SER A 50 10.15 4.88 -1.02
CA SER A 50 10.28 5.83 -2.13
C SER A 50 11.06 7.08 -1.73
N ASP A 51 10.91 7.53 -0.48
CA ASP A 51 11.64 8.66 0.08
C ASP A 51 13.06 8.27 0.54
N SER A 52 13.39 6.98 0.54
CA SER A 52 14.68 6.46 1.00
C SER A 52 15.75 6.54 -0.09
N GLU A 53 16.85 7.22 0.22
CA GLU A 53 18.02 7.29 -0.67
C GLU A 53 18.72 5.93 -0.87
N VAL A 54 18.38 4.91 -0.06
CA VAL A 54 19.00 3.58 -0.10
C VAL A 54 18.86 2.92 -1.47
N PHE A 55 17.83 3.26 -2.25
CA PHE A 55 17.58 2.69 -3.59
C PHE A 55 17.94 3.63 -4.75
N ASN A 56 18.56 4.78 -4.49
CA ASN A 56 18.95 5.72 -5.54
C ASN A 56 19.92 5.10 -6.56
N TYR A 57 20.77 4.17 -6.12
CA TYR A 57 21.67 3.43 -7.02
C TYR A 57 20.94 2.64 -8.13
N LEU A 58 19.67 2.27 -7.93
CA LEU A 58 18.88 1.61 -8.98
C LEU A 58 18.48 2.57 -10.12
N HIS A 59 18.54 3.87 -9.88
CA HIS A 59 18.27 4.92 -10.87
C HIS A 59 19.54 5.41 -11.57
N GLU A 60 20.71 4.98 -11.09
CA GLU A 60 21.99 5.25 -11.72
C GLU A 60 22.29 4.11 -12.69
N GLU A 61 22.25 4.39 -13.99
CA GLU A 61 22.82 3.45 -14.96
C GLU A 61 24.35 3.53 -14.87
N GLU A 62 24.99 2.46 -14.42
CA GLU A 62 26.45 2.35 -14.49
C GLU A 62 26.89 2.34 -15.97
N GLU A 63 27.80 3.25 -16.35
CA GLU A 63 28.43 3.23 -17.67
C GLU A 63 29.29 1.95 -17.82
N LEU A 64 28.69 0.89 -18.38
CA LEU A 64 29.34 -0.42 -18.54
C LEU A 64 30.58 -0.41 -19.45
N TYR A 65 30.53 0.41 -20.51
CA TYR A 65 31.64 0.57 -21.46
C TYR A 65 31.66 1.99 -21.98
N ASN A 66 32.85 2.57 -22.06
CA ASN A 66 33.09 3.88 -22.64
C ASN A 66 34.11 3.78 -23.78
N VAL A 67 34.21 4.83 -24.60
CA VAL A 67 35.12 4.88 -25.76
C VAL A 67 36.59 4.70 -25.34
N LYS A 68 36.94 5.03 -24.09
CA LYS A 68 38.31 4.84 -23.55
C LYS A 68 38.64 3.37 -23.28
N ASP A 69 37.64 2.48 -23.24
CA ASP A 69 37.85 1.03 -23.09
C ASP A 69 38.25 0.34 -24.40
N LEU A 70 38.14 1.05 -25.54
CA LEU A 70 38.52 0.54 -26.84
C LEU A 70 40.05 0.43 -26.95
N LYS A 71 40.55 -0.77 -27.31
CA LYS A 71 41.96 -0.98 -27.65
C LYS A 71 42.16 -0.86 -29.15
N GLU A 72 42.96 0.11 -29.58
CA GLU A 72 43.38 0.22 -30.97
C GLU A 72 44.26 -0.97 -31.36
N ARG A 73 43.91 -1.61 -32.48
CA ARG A 73 44.74 -2.63 -33.13
C ARG A 73 45.19 -2.10 -34.48
N TYR A 74 46.52 -2.01 -34.66
CA TYR A 74 47.13 -1.80 -35.96
C TYR A 74 47.32 -3.17 -36.61
N ASN A 75 46.70 -3.39 -37.77
CA ASN A 75 46.98 -4.55 -38.61
C ASN A 75 48.06 -4.13 -39.62
N ASP A 76 49.19 -4.84 -39.60
CA ASP A 76 50.28 -4.70 -40.58
C ASP A 76 49.86 -5.15 -41.98
#